data_AF-A0A3R7GVH6-F1
#
_entry.id   AF-A0A3R7GVH6-F1
#
_cell.length_a   1.000
_cell.length_b   1.000
_cell.length_c   1.000
_cell.angle_alpha   90.00
_cell.angle_beta   90.00
_cell.angle_gamma   90.00
#
_symmetry.space_group_name_H-M   'P 1'
#
loop_
_entity.id
_entity.type
_entity.pdbx_description
1 polymer ?
#
loop_
_entity_poly.entity_id
_entity_poly.type
_entity_poly.pdbx_seq_one_letter_code
_entity_poly.pdbx_strand_id
1 'polypeptide(L)'
;MNSATAATETASDDSAGERERAETGTEGDDEAGDGANIDITRKPTRVASVAAGLAALVGVFAGAGSPAGLGFGAVGALVLAAALVLGHRTAADVGAVALFFGVVAGGLEATPVAVTIVGTIATVLAWDFAHTAIDVGDQLGREARTIRLEAVAIVSSLLVGLVTGTIGYAVYVAGAGSQPVAAVVLLLVAGLLVTIGLGSDRDRSGSRRSGRSSRSRRR
;
A
#
# COMPACT_ATOMS: atom_id res chain seq x y z
N MET A 1 -31.57 -21.17 -62.35
CA MET A 1 -31.78 -22.37 -63.19
C MET A 1 -30.57 -23.27 -63.04
N ASN A 2 -30.79 -24.48 -62.52
CA ASN A 2 -29.84 -25.58 -62.43
C ASN A 2 -29.48 -26.12 -63.83
N SER A 3 -28.22 -26.53 -64.01
CA SER A 3 -27.72 -27.58 -64.94
C SER A 3 -26.26 -27.80 -64.52
N ALA A 4 -25.84 -28.83 -63.77
CA ALA A 4 -25.97 -30.29 -63.85
C ALA A 4 -25.20 -30.94 -65.03
N THR A 5 -24.30 -31.88 -64.64
CA THR A 5 -23.91 -33.13 -65.36
C THR A 5 -22.77 -32.97 -66.39
N ALA A 6 -21.69 -33.78 -66.46
CA ALA A 6 -21.38 -35.14 -65.99
C ALA A 6 -19.83 -35.36 -66.01
N ALA A 7 -19.27 -36.19 -65.11
CA ALA A 7 -18.78 -37.57 -65.35
C ALA A 7 -17.37 -37.65 -65.98
N THR A 8 -16.45 -38.57 -65.66
CA THR A 8 -16.31 -39.75 -64.78
C THR A 8 -14.86 -40.24 -64.96
N GLU A 9 -14.37 -41.12 -64.06
CA GLU A 9 -13.42 -42.25 -64.29
C GLU A 9 -12.22 -42.26 -63.31
N THR A 10 -12.25 -42.98 -62.17
CA THR A 10 -11.91 -44.43 -61.93
C THR A 10 -10.43 -44.72 -62.27
N ALA A 11 -9.54 -45.32 -61.47
CA ALA A 11 -9.57 -46.53 -60.62
C ALA A 11 -8.33 -46.49 -59.67
N SER A 12 -8.41 -46.90 -58.39
CA SER A 12 -8.13 -48.25 -57.85
C SER A 12 -6.74 -48.81 -58.21
N ASP A 13 -5.84 -48.97 -57.24
CA ASP A 13 -5.42 -50.27 -56.67
C ASP A 13 -4.25 -50.11 -55.66
N ASP A 14 -4.07 -51.14 -54.84
CA ASP A 14 -2.84 -51.59 -54.17
C ASP A 14 -2.72 -51.43 -52.63
N SER A 15 -3.37 -52.40 -51.97
CA SER A 15 -2.78 -53.40 -51.05
C SER A 15 -1.71 -52.95 -50.03
N ALA A 16 -1.99 -53.05 -48.73
CA ALA A 16 -1.78 -54.23 -47.87
C ALA A 16 -0.34 -54.37 -47.33
N GLY A 17 -0.23 -54.27 -46.00
CA GLY A 17 0.73 -55.07 -45.24
C GLY A 17 1.95 -54.33 -44.70
N GLU A 18 1.83 -53.75 -43.50
CA GLU A 18 2.93 -53.75 -42.53
C GLU A 18 2.37 -53.60 -41.11
N ARG A 19 1.96 -54.75 -40.56
CA ARG A 19 1.89 -54.98 -39.12
C ARG A 19 3.18 -55.69 -38.73
N GLU A 20 4.12 -55.02 -38.07
CA GLU A 20 4.93 -55.65 -37.01
C GLU A 20 5.83 -54.66 -36.24
N ARG A 21 5.57 -54.60 -34.93
CA ARG A 21 6.55 -54.56 -33.83
C ARG A 21 7.72 -53.56 -33.90
N ALA A 22 7.58 -52.51 -33.10
CA ALA A 22 8.55 -52.25 -32.03
C ALA A 22 7.81 -51.69 -30.81
N GLU A 23 7.61 -52.56 -29.82
CA GLU A 23 7.44 -52.14 -28.43
C GLU A 23 8.73 -51.47 -27.99
N THR A 24 8.67 -50.18 -27.67
CA THR A 24 9.56 -49.58 -26.67
C THR A 24 8.68 -48.75 -25.76
N GLY A 25 8.41 -49.30 -24.58
CA GLY A 25 7.91 -48.53 -23.47
C GLY A 25 8.87 -47.39 -23.17
N THR A 26 8.31 -46.20 -23.02
CA THR A 26 8.89 -45.16 -22.18
C THR A 26 7.72 -44.61 -21.38
N GLU A 27 7.37 -45.35 -20.34
CA GLU A 27 6.81 -44.78 -19.13
C GLU A 27 7.80 -43.76 -18.57
N GLY A 28 7.25 -42.68 -18.02
CA GLY A 28 7.95 -41.77 -17.12
C GLY A 28 8.80 -40.73 -17.83
N ASP A 29 8.23 -39.54 -18.03
CA ASP A 29 8.71 -38.34 -17.32
C ASP A 29 7.80 -37.15 -17.71
N ASP A 30 6.49 -37.27 -17.43
CA ASP A 30 5.57 -36.12 -17.34
C ASP A 30 5.74 -35.43 -15.97
N GLU A 31 6.99 -35.17 -15.57
CA GLU A 31 7.31 -34.37 -14.39
C GLU A 31 7.75 -32.96 -14.79
N ALA A 32 7.23 -32.01 -14.02
CA ALA A 32 7.58 -30.60 -14.03
C ALA A 32 7.15 -29.87 -15.31
N GLY A 33 5.82 -29.69 -15.40
CA GLY A 33 5.29 -28.48 -16.01
C GLY A 33 6.14 -27.30 -15.59
N ASP A 34 6.61 -26.58 -16.61
CA ASP A 34 7.27 -25.28 -16.56
C ASP A 34 6.38 -24.32 -15.77
N GLY A 35 6.40 -24.47 -14.44
CA GLY A 35 6.11 -23.44 -13.49
C GLY A 35 7.22 -22.44 -13.63
N ALA A 36 7.22 -21.72 -14.75
CA ALA A 36 7.94 -20.49 -14.93
C ALA A 36 7.61 -19.68 -13.69
N ASN A 37 8.54 -19.71 -12.74
CA ASN A 37 8.51 -18.92 -11.54
C ASN A 37 8.57 -17.49 -12.08
N ILE A 38 7.39 -16.90 -12.29
CA ILE A 38 7.27 -15.49 -12.60
C ILE A 38 7.89 -14.86 -11.37
N ASP A 39 9.15 -14.46 -11.48
CA ASP A 39 9.88 -13.76 -10.45
C ASP A 39 9.19 -12.39 -10.33
N ILE A 40 8.08 -12.39 -9.59
CA ILE A 40 7.29 -11.21 -9.29
C ILE A 40 8.25 -10.33 -8.52
N THR A 41 8.78 -9.32 -9.22
CA THR A 41 9.62 -8.30 -8.61
C THR A 41 8.79 -7.59 -7.54
N ARG A 42 8.97 -8.02 -6.28
CA ARG A 42 8.39 -7.42 -5.07
C ARG A 42 9.04 -6.08 -4.84
N LYS A 43 8.59 -5.08 -5.59
CA LYS A 43 9.00 -3.68 -5.44
C LYS A 43 7.76 -2.82 -5.49
N PRO A 44 7.67 -1.78 -4.64
CA PRO A 44 6.52 -0.90 -4.60
C PRO A 44 6.22 -0.25 -5.96
N THR A 45 4.94 0.04 -6.17
CA THR A 45 4.42 0.61 -7.42
C THR A 45 4.94 2.03 -7.64
N ARG A 46 5.48 2.32 -8.83
CA ARG A 46 6.12 3.62 -9.13
C ARG A 46 5.18 4.81 -8.96
N VAL A 47 3.91 4.68 -9.37
CA VAL A 47 2.94 5.80 -9.36
C VAL A 47 2.62 6.21 -7.93
N ALA A 48 2.21 5.26 -7.07
CA ALA A 48 1.94 5.55 -5.67
C ALA A 48 3.21 6.01 -4.91
N SER A 49 4.40 5.49 -5.23
CA SER A 49 5.64 6.00 -4.64
C SER A 49 5.95 7.45 -5.04
N VAL A 50 5.71 7.84 -6.29
CA VAL A 50 5.88 9.24 -6.73
C VAL A 50 4.85 10.16 -6.07
N ALA A 51 3.58 9.74 -6.01
CA ALA A 51 2.53 10.48 -5.34
C ALA A 51 2.85 10.66 -3.84
N ALA A 52 3.32 9.60 -3.17
CA ALA A 52 3.76 9.65 -1.78
C ALA A 52 4.92 10.64 -1.58
N GLY A 53 5.92 10.61 -2.47
CA GLY A 53 7.05 11.53 -2.43
C GLY A 53 6.65 13.00 -2.61
N LEU A 54 5.77 13.29 -3.57
CA LEU A 54 5.25 14.64 -3.80
C LEU A 54 4.45 15.15 -2.58
N ALA A 55 3.58 14.30 -2.03
CA ALA A 55 2.80 14.63 -0.84
C ALA A 55 3.71 14.86 0.39
N ALA A 56 4.76 14.05 0.56
CA ALA A 56 5.76 14.24 1.61
C ALA A 56 6.46 15.59 1.48
N LEU A 57 6.88 15.99 0.27
CA LEU A 57 7.50 17.30 0.04
C LEU A 57 6.59 18.45 0.44
N VAL A 58 5.30 18.40 0.11
CA VAL A 58 4.32 19.42 0.52
C VAL A 58 4.24 19.51 2.05
N GLY A 59 4.26 18.37 2.75
CA GLY A 59 4.29 18.36 4.22
C GLY A 59 5.58 18.95 4.80
N VAL A 60 6.74 18.69 4.19
CA VAL A 60 8.02 19.35 4.58
C VAL A 60 7.93 20.86 4.42
N PHE A 61 7.41 21.33 3.27
CA PHE A 61 7.23 22.76 3.03
C PHE A 61 6.30 23.41 4.06
N ALA A 62 5.24 22.73 4.48
CA ALA A 62 4.36 23.23 5.52
C ALA A 62 5.05 23.36 6.90
N GLY A 63 6.04 22.51 7.19
CA GLY A 63 6.86 22.59 8.40
C GLY A 63 8.01 23.60 8.34
N ALA A 64 8.33 24.15 7.16
CA ALA A 64 9.56 24.92 6.94
C ALA A 64 9.60 26.28 7.65
N GLY A 65 8.50 26.74 8.23
CA GLY A 65 8.44 27.93 9.08
C GLY A 65 9.20 27.81 10.41
N SER A 66 9.54 26.58 10.84
CA SER A 66 10.27 26.29 12.07
C SER A 66 11.52 25.46 11.78
N PRO A 67 12.68 25.72 12.42
CA PRO A 67 13.84 24.82 12.32
C PRO A 67 13.53 23.40 12.80
N ALA A 68 12.73 23.28 13.87
CA ALA A 68 12.27 21.99 14.37
C ALA A 68 11.31 21.33 13.37
N GLY A 69 10.38 22.12 12.80
CA GLY A 69 9.46 21.66 11.76
C GLY A 69 10.17 21.12 10.53
N LEU A 70 11.19 21.85 10.04
CA LEU A 70 12.02 21.44 8.92
C LEU A 70 12.85 20.19 9.25
N GLY A 71 13.41 20.11 10.47
CA GLY A 71 14.17 18.94 10.94
C GLY A 71 13.32 17.67 10.96
N PHE A 72 12.18 17.70 11.65
CA PHE A 72 11.25 16.57 11.71
C PHE A 72 10.66 16.23 10.32
N GLY A 73 10.29 17.23 9.54
CA GLY A 73 9.77 17.06 8.18
C GLY A 73 10.79 16.36 7.28
N ALA A 74 12.04 16.84 7.25
CA ALA A 74 13.09 16.27 6.42
C ALA A 74 13.43 14.83 6.84
N VAL A 75 13.60 14.58 8.14
CA VAL A 75 13.85 13.22 8.65
C VAL A 75 12.69 12.29 8.32
N GLY A 76 11.45 12.73 8.54
CA GLY A 76 10.26 11.94 8.21
C GLY A 76 10.17 11.61 6.72
N ALA A 77 10.44 12.57 5.84
CA ALA A 77 10.45 12.36 4.40
C ALA A 77 11.54 11.36 3.96
N LEU A 78 12.74 11.45 4.54
CA LEU A 78 13.83 10.52 4.26
C LEU A 78 13.51 9.10 4.74
N VAL A 79 12.95 8.96 5.94
CA VAL A 79 12.54 7.66 6.48
C VAL A 79 11.41 7.06 5.65
N LEU A 80 10.42 7.86 5.23
CA LEU A 80 9.33 7.42 4.36
C LEU A 80 9.88 6.96 2.99
N ALA A 81 10.81 7.72 2.41
CA ALA A 81 11.46 7.37 1.14
C ALA A 81 12.27 6.06 1.27
N ALA A 82 13.01 5.88 2.36
CA ALA A 82 13.71 4.64 2.65
C ALA A 82 12.72 3.48 2.82
N ALA A 83 11.63 3.68 3.57
CA ALA A 83 10.59 2.67 3.77
C ALA A 83 9.97 2.20 2.45
N LEU A 84 9.73 3.12 1.52
CA LEU A 84 9.30 2.82 0.16
C LEU A 84 10.35 2.00 -0.59
N VAL A 85 11.62 2.37 -0.54
CA VAL A 85 12.68 1.60 -1.24
C VAL A 85 12.83 0.19 -0.66
N LEU A 86 12.69 0.04 0.66
CA LEU A 86 12.86 -1.23 1.38
C LEU A 86 11.57 -2.07 1.49
N GLY A 87 10.39 -1.51 1.17
CA GLY A 87 9.10 -2.18 1.36
C GLY A 87 8.70 -2.37 2.82
N HIS A 88 9.17 -1.51 3.75
CA HIS A 88 9.02 -1.72 5.18
C HIS A 88 7.90 -0.86 5.79
N ARG A 89 6.73 -1.46 6.05
CA ARG A 89 5.52 -0.78 6.53
C ARG A 89 5.73 0.02 7.81
N THR A 90 6.36 -0.60 8.81
CA THR A 90 6.65 0.04 10.09
C THR A 90 7.55 1.27 9.94
N ALA A 91 8.49 1.25 8.99
CA ALA A 91 9.32 2.42 8.71
C ALA A 91 8.50 3.54 8.02
N ALA A 92 7.52 3.19 7.19
CA ALA A 92 6.62 4.17 6.57
C ALA A 92 5.75 4.86 7.63
N ASP A 93 5.27 4.11 8.63
CA ASP A 93 4.56 4.68 9.78
C ASP A 93 5.43 5.67 10.55
N VAL A 94 6.65 5.26 10.92
CA VAL A 94 7.59 6.12 11.64
C VAL A 94 7.92 7.39 10.84
N GLY A 95 8.14 7.25 9.53
CA GLY A 95 8.40 8.38 8.63
C GLY A 95 7.23 9.35 8.56
N ALA A 96 6.00 8.84 8.39
CA ALA A 96 4.79 9.64 8.36
C ALA A 96 4.54 10.37 9.69
N VAL A 97 4.75 9.70 10.83
CA VAL A 97 4.63 10.30 12.16
C VAL A 97 5.65 11.41 12.36
N ALA A 98 6.91 11.18 12.00
CA ALA A 98 7.95 12.22 12.07
C ALA A 98 7.60 13.42 11.16
N LEU A 99 7.09 13.16 9.95
CA LEU A 99 6.67 14.21 9.02
C LEU A 99 5.48 15.01 9.57
N PHE A 100 4.52 14.35 10.23
CA PHE A 100 3.41 14.99 10.94
C PHE A 100 3.90 15.91 12.07
N PHE A 101 4.86 15.46 12.87
CA PHE A 101 5.49 16.31 13.89
C PHE A 101 6.17 17.54 13.29
N GLY A 102 6.73 17.42 12.08
CA GLY A 102 7.26 18.55 11.32
C GLY A 102 6.19 19.61 11.02
N VAL A 103 5.04 19.18 10.51
CA VAL A 103 3.89 20.07 10.24
C VAL A 103 3.37 20.71 11.52
N VAL A 104 3.25 19.96 12.61
CA VAL A 104 2.80 20.49 13.91
C VAL A 104 3.78 21.53 14.44
N ALA A 105 5.07 21.24 14.45
CA ALA A 105 6.09 22.18 14.91
C ALA A 105 6.11 23.47 14.09
N GLY A 106 6.01 23.38 12.76
CA GLY A 106 5.83 24.56 11.90
C GLY A 106 4.56 25.35 12.20
N GLY A 107 3.45 24.65 12.42
CA GLY A 107 2.16 25.25 12.80
C GLY A 107 2.19 26.01 14.13
N LEU A 108 3.00 25.58 15.09
CA LEU A 108 3.14 26.22 16.40
C LEU A 108 3.92 27.55 16.33
N GLU A 109 4.85 27.70 15.38
CA GLU A 109 5.70 28.89 15.21
C GLU A 109 5.13 29.94 14.25
N ALA A 110 3.80 30.06 14.19
CA ALA A 110 3.04 31.05 13.40
C ALA A 110 2.97 30.80 11.87
N THR A 111 3.09 29.54 11.43
CA THR A 111 2.67 29.17 10.07
C THR A 111 1.16 29.42 9.89
N PRO A 112 0.71 30.01 8.77
CA PRO A 112 -0.71 30.24 8.53
C PRO A 112 -1.52 28.94 8.67
N VAL A 113 -2.66 28.98 9.36
CA VAL A 113 -3.51 27.80 9.62
C VAL A 113 -3.84 27.03 8.33
N ALA A 114 -4.08 27.74 7.23
CA ALA A 114 -4.32 27.12 5.93
C ALA A 114 -3.14 26.25 5.45
N VAL A 115 -1.89 26.70 5.66
CA VAL A 115 -0.68 25.95 5.29
C VAL A 115 -0.54 24.71 6.17
N THR A 116 -0.84 24.82 7.48
CA THR A 116 -0.83 23.67 8.40
C THR A 116 -1.86 22.60 8.03
N ILE A 117 -3.07 23.02 7.61
CA ILE A 117 -4.11 22.11 7.13
C ILE A 117 -3.65 21.39 5.86
N VAL A 118 -3.13 22.13 4.88
CA VAL A 118 -2.60 21.55 3.63
C VAL A 118 -1.45 20.58 3.91
N GLY A 119 -0.53 20.94 4.80
CA GLY A 119 0.55 20.08 5.25
C GLY A 119 0.05 18.79 5.89
N THR A 120 -0.97 18.88 6.75
CA THR A 120 -1.56 17.72 7.44
C THR A 120 -2.22 16.77 6.44
N ILE A 121 -2.99 17.30 5.48
CA ILE A 121 -3.59 16.51 4.40
C ILE A 121 -2.48 15.83 3.59
N ALA A 122 -1.44 16.58 3.22
CA ALA A 122 -0.32 16.05 2.45
C ALA A 122 0.42 14.92 3.21
N THR A 123 0.59 15.03 4.52
CA THR A 123 1.16 13.96 5.36
C THR A 123 0.31 12.69 5.32
N VAL A 124 -1.00 12.82 5.46
CA VAL A 124 -1.92 11.66 5.41
C VAL A 124 -1.89 11.00 4.04
N LEU A 125 -1.91 11.80 2.97
CA LEU A 125 -1.78 11.29 1.60
C LEU A 125 -0.44 10.59 1.37
N ALA A 126 0.66 11.15 1.87
CA ALA A 126 1.97 10.52 1.78
C ALA A 126 1.99 9.14 2.46
N TRP A 127 1.38 9.03 3.64
CA TRP A 127 1.24 7.79 4.38
C TRP A 127 0.36 6.75 3.68
N ASP A 128 -0.82 7.16 3.19
CA ASP A 128 -1.78 6.29 2.48
C ASP A 128 -1.19 5.76 1.17
N PHE A 129 -0.53 6.63 0.40
CA PHE A 129 0.13 6.25 -0.83
C PHE A 129 1.36 5.38 -0.59
N ALA A 130 2.09 5.58 0.51
CA ALA A 130 3.19 4.70 0.89
C ALA A 130 2.70 3.28 1.23
N HIS A 131 1.63 3.17 2.01
CA HIS A 131 1.00 1.88 2.32
C HIS A 131 0.47 1.19 1.08
N THR A 132 -0.30 1.91 0.26
CA THR A 132 -0.80 1.41 -1.01
C THR A 132 0.34 0.92 -1.92
N ALA A 133 1.43 1.66 -2.01
CA ALA A 133 2.57 1.27 -2.83
C ALA A 133 3.23 -0.03 -2.36
N ILE A 134 3.37 -0.21 -1.04
CA ILE A 134 3.96 -1.40 -0.42
C ILE A 134 3.01 -2.60 -0.57
N ASP A 135 1.73 -2.44 -0.23
CA ASP A 135 0.71 -3.49 -0.32
C ASP A 135 0.52 -4.02 -1.74
N VAL A 136 0.38 -3.12 -2.71
CA VAL A 136 0.20 -3.48 -4.12
C VAL A 136 1.50 -4.06 -4.69
N GLY A 137 2.66 -3.52 -4.32
CA GLY A 137 3.97 -4.04 -4.72
C GLY A 137 4.23 -5.46 -4.22
N ASP A 138 3.75 -5.81 -3.04
CA ASP A 138 3.81 -7.15 -2.47
C ASP A 138 2.89 -8.14 -3.20
N GLN A 139 1.68 -7.71 -3.59
CA GLN A 139 0.63 -8.60 -4.12
C GLN A 139 0.63 -8.77 -5.64
N LEU A 140 0.98 -7.72 -6.39
CA LEU A 140 0.79 -7.67 -7.84
C LEU A 140 2.09 -7.51 -8.64
N GLY A 141 3.22 -7.28 -7.94
CA GLY A 141 4.49 -6.98 -8.58
C GLY A 141 4.51 -5.61 -9.27
N ARG A 142 5.72 -5.15 -9.62
CA ARG A 142 6.00 -3.77 -10.04
C ARG A 142 5.24 -3.26 -11.28
N GLU A 143 4.55 -4.12 -12.02
CA GLU A 143 4.06 -3.87 -13.40
C GLU A 143 2.57 -4.10 -13.63
N ALA A 144 1.78 -4.39 -12.58
CA ALA A 144 0.33 -4.47 -12.72
C ALA A 144 -0.22 -3.10 -13.18
N ARG A 145 -0.71 -3.08 -14.41
CA ARG A 145 -1.08 -1.88 -15.16
C ARG A 145 -2.47 -1.40 -14.73
N THR A 146 -2.66 -1.09 -13.45
CA THR A 146 -3.94 -0.65 -12.85
C THR A 146 -3.99 0.86 -12.61
N ILE A 147 -3.44 1.65 -13.54
CA ILE A 147 -3.36 3.13 -13.43
C ILE A 147 -4.74 3.76 -13.16
N ARG A 148 -5.83 3.22 -13.74
CA ARG A 148 -7.18 3.73 -13.51
C ARG A 148 -7.67 3.50 -12.07
N LEU A 149 -7.46 2.30 -11.53
CA LEU A 149 -7.86 2.00 -10.15
C LEU A 149 -7.00 2.77 -9.15
N GLU A 150 -5.69 2.86 -9.40
CA GLU A 150 -4.78 3.70 -8.58
C GLU A 150 -5.17 5.17 -8.62
N ALA A 151 -5.53 5.71 -9.80
CA ALA A 151 -5.97 7.10 -9.91
C ALA A 151 -7.26 7.36 -9.13
N VAL A 152 -8.23 6.44 -9.17
CA VAL A 152 -9.47 6.59 -8.38
C VAL A 152 -9.18 6.57 -6.88
N ALA A 153 -8.28 5.69 -6.41
CA ALA A 153 -7.86 5.67 -5.02
C ALA A 153 -7.19 6.99 -4.62
N ILE A 154 -6.24 7.47 -5.42
CA ILE A 154 -5.54 8.76 -5.18
C ILE A 154 -6.53 9.92 -5.12
N VAL A 155 -7.45 10.00 -6.08
CA VAL A 155 -8.46 11.07 -6.14
C VAL A 155 -9.44 10.98 -4.97
N SER A 156 -9.83 9.76 -4.58
CA SER A 156 -10.75 9.56 -3.45
C SER A 156 -10.09 9.99 -2.14
N SER A 157 -8.85 9.57 -1.87
CA SER A 157 -8.10 9.99 -0.67
C SER A 157 -7.89 11.50 -0.66
N LEU A 158 -7.57 12.11 -1.81
CA LEU A 158 -7.43 13.56 -1.92
C LEU A 158 -8.75 14.29 -1.63
N LEU A 159 -9.87 13.83 -2.19
CA LEU A 159 -11.19 14.41 -1.95
C LEU A 159 -11.58 14.30 -0.47
N VAL A 160 -11.39 13.14 0.15
CA VAL A 160 -11.65 12.94 1.58
C VAL A 160 -10.80 13.90 2.42
N GLY A 161 -9.51 14.03 2.10
CA GLY A 161 -8.60 14.96 2.77
C GLY A 161 -9.06 16.41 2.64
N LEU A 162 -9.42 16.84 1.43
CA LEU A 162 -9.89 18.21 1.17
C LEU A 162 -11.22 18.50 1.85
N VAL A 163 -12.20 17.59 1.78
CA VAL A 163 -13.50 17.76 2.45
C VAL A 163 -13.31 17.85 3.95
N THR A 164 -12.51 16.95 4.54
CA THR A 164 -12.21 16.93 5.97
C THR A 164 -11.49 18.20 6.41
N GLY A 165 -10.47 18.63 5.66
CA GLY A 165 -9.74 19.87 5.94
C GLY A 165 -10.60 21.12 5.81
N THR A 166 -11.50 21.16 4.82
CA THR A 166 -12.45 22.27 4.63
C THR A 166 -13.44 22.35 5.79
N ILE A 167 -13.99 21.21 6.23
CA ILE A 167 -14.88 21.15 7.40
C ILE A 167 -14.12 21.61 8.65
N GLY A 168 -12.90 21.11 8.86
CA GLY A 168 -12.06 21.52 9.99
C GLY A 168 -11.76 23.02 9.98
N TYR A 169 -11.46 23.59 8.81
CA TYR A 169 -11.27 25.03 8.65
C TYR A 169 -12.55 25.83 8.91
N ALA A 170 -13.70 25.36 8.43
CA ALA A 170 -14.99 25.99 8.70
C ALA A 170 -15.31 26.00 10.20
N VAL A 171 -15.04 24.91 10.92
CA VAL A 171 -15.16 24.83 12.38
C VAL A 171 -14.19 25.80 13.06
N TYR A 172 -12.95 25.90 12.58
CA TYR A 172 -11.99 26.88 13.08
C TYR A 172 -12.51 28.32 12.92
N VAL A 173 -12.97 28.69 11.73
CA VAL A 173 -13.49 30.04 11.46
C VAL A 173 -14.77 30.34 12.25
N ALA A 174 -15.66 29.36 12.39
CA ALA A 174 -16.93 29.53 13.10
C ALA A 174 -16.78 29.48 14.63
N GLY A 175 -15.81 28.74 15.14
CA GLY A 175 -15.64 28.44 16.57
C GLY A 175 -14.52 29.20 17.26
N ALA A 176 -13.53 29.73 16.55
CA ALA A 176 -12.36 30.39 17.16
C ALA A 176 -12.66 31.82 17.61
N GLY A 177 -13.48 31.95 18.65
CA GLY A 177 -13.40 33.08 19.56
C GLY A 177 -12.13 32.96 20.42
N SER A 178 -11.09 33.74 20.14
CA SER A 178 -9.91 34.02 21.00
C SER A 178 -9.09 32.85 21.60
N GLN A 179 -9.42 31.58 21.34
CA GLN A 179 -8.72 30.45 21.95
C GLN A 179 -7.41 30.12 21.22
N PRO A 180 -6.30 29.89 21.94
CA PRO A 180 -5.04 29.47 21.31
C PRO A 180 -5.20 28.11 20.63
N VAL A 181 -5.08 28.06 19.30
CA VAL A 181 -5.21 26.83 18.49
C VAL A 181 -4.24 25.75 18.95
N ALA A 182 -3.02 26.14 19.34
CA ALA A 182 -2.01 25.26 19.89
C ALA A 182 -2.52 24.47 21.11
N ALA A 183 -3.30 25.09 21.99
CA ALA A 183 -3.82 24.43 23.18
C ALA A 183 -4.81 23.32 22.83
N VAL A 184 -5.69 23.56 21.84
CA VAL A 184 -6.65 22.56 21.36
C VAL A 184 -5.92 21.39 20.70
N VAL A 185 -4.93 21.67 19.85
CA VAL A 185 -4.13 20.63 19.18
C VAL A 185 -3.38 19.78 20.20
N LEU A 186 -2.70 20.41 21.17
CA LEU A 186 -1.98 19.67 22.22
C LEU A 186 -2.93 18.85 23.10
N LEU A 187 -4.13 19.36 23.39
CA LEU A 187 -5.15 18.62 24.12
C LEU A 187 -5.61 17.38 23.34
N LEU A 188 -5.83 17.50 22.02
CA LEU A 188 -6.19 16.38 21.16
C LEU A 188 -5.06 15.34 21.09
N VAL A 189 -3.81 15.78 20.92
CA VAL A 189 -2.64 14.89 20.92
C VAL A 189 -2.52 14.17 22.26
N ALA A 190 -2.66 14.88 23.38
CA ALA A 190 -2.63 14.28 24.72
C ALA A 190 -3.75 13.24 24.90
N GLY A 191 -4.99 13.56 24.49
CA GLY A 191 -6.12 12.63 24.55
C GLY A 191 -5.89 11.38 23.69
N LEU A 192 -5.31 11.54 22.49
CA LEU A 192 -4.95 10.43 21.62
C LEU A 192 -3.90 9.53 22.29
N LEU A 193 -2.84 10.10 22.85
CA LEU A 193 -1.79 9.34 23.56
C LEU A 193 -2.34 8.58 24.76
N VAL A 194 -3.23 9.19 25.54
CA VAL A 194 -3.92 8.51 26.65
C VAL A 194 -4.77 7.34 26.14
N THR A 195 -5.50 7.54 25.04
CA THR A 195 -6.34 6.50 24.43
C THR A 195 -5.51 5.30 23.96
N ILE A 196 -4.37 5.56 23.30
CA ILE A 196 -3.44 4.52 22.84
C ILE A 196 -2.82 3.79 24.04
N GLY A 197 -2.34 4.53 25.04
CA GLY A 197 -1.77 3.95 26.25
C GLY A 197 -2.75 3.01 26.95
N LEU A 198 -4.01 3.44 27.11
CA LEU A 198 -5.06 2.64 27.76
C LEU A 198 -5.54 1.45 26.89
N GLY A 199 -5.45 1.55 25.57
CA GLY A 199 -5.85 0.49 24.64
C GLY A 199 -4.85 -0.68 24.56
N SER A 200 -3.55 -0.38 24.70
CA SER A 200 -2.46 -1.34 24.45
C SER A 200 -2.31 -2.48 25.47
N ASP A 201 -2.94 -2.39 26.65
CA ASP A 201 -2.83 -3.41 27.71
C ASP A 201 -3.71 -4.65 27.50
N ARG A 202 -4.59 -4.67 26.49
CA ARG A 202 -5.58 -5.76 26.33
C ARG A 202 -5.02 -7.03 25.69
N ASP A 203 -3.95 -6.93 24.90
CA ASP A 203 -3.48 -8.06 24.06
C ASP A 203 -2.44 -8.98 24.73
N ARG A 204 -1.99 -8.70 25.95
CA ARG A 204 -0.95 -9.51 26.62
C ARG A 204 -1.45 -10.64 27.53
N SER A 205 -2.76 -10.86 27.65
CA SER A 205 -3.33 -11.78 28.64
C SER A 205 -3.61 -13.23 28.17
N GLY A 206 -3.20 -13.61 26.94
CA GLY A 206 -3.75 -14.82 26.28
C GLY A 206 -2.91 -16.09 26.14
N SER A 207 -1.60 -16.14 26.44
CA SER A 207 -0.74 -17.25 25.92
C SER A 207 0.07 -18.06 26.95
N ARG A 208 -0.35 -18.16 28.22
CA ARG A 208 0.36 -18.97 29.25
C ARG A 208 -0.41 -20.17 29.80
N ARG A 209 -1.22 -20.85 28.96
CA ARG A 209 -1.94 -22.06 29.43
C ARG A 209 -2.07 -23.17 28.39
N SER A 210 -0.96 -23.58 27.78
CA SER A 210 -0.87 -24.88 27.08
C SER A 210 0.34 -25.65 27.59
N GLY A 211 0.29 -26.01 28.87
CA GLY A 211 1.34 -26.76 29.53
C GLY A 211 0.75 -27.65 30.61
N ARG A 212 -0.14 -28.59 30.26
CA ARG A 212 -0.35 -29.75 31.13
C ARG A 212 -1.00 -30.96 30.46
N SER A 213 -0.32 -32.07 30.70
CA SER A 213 -0.79 -33.44 30.86
C SER A 213 -1.33 -34.20 29.65
N SER A 214 -0.46 -35.05 29.10
CA SER A 214 -0.81 -36.47 28.91
C SER A 214 0.43 -37.35 29.01
N ARG A 215 0.98 -37.46 30.23
CA ARG A 215 1.73 -38.65 30.65
C ARG A 215 0.72 -39.65 31.23
N SER A 216 0.96 -40.92 30.91
CA SER A 216 0.32 -42.14 31.44
C SER A 216 -0.83 -42.69 30.61
N ARG A 217 -0.52 -43.75 29.87
CA ARG A 217 -1.14 -45.07 30.10
C ARG A 217 -0.15 -46.16 29.68
N ARG A 218 0.48 -46.76 30.71
CA ARG A 218 0.95 -48.14 30.68
C ARG A 218 -0.29 -49.04 30.54
N ARG A 219 -0.27 -50.00 29.64
CA ARG A 219 -0.19 -51.44 29.94
C ARG A 219 -0.24 -52.21 28.63
#